data_AF-A0A3M7PN88-F1
#
_entry.id   AF-A0A3M7PN88-F1
#
_cell.length_a   1.000
_cell.length_b   1.000
_cell.length_c   1.000
_cell.angle_alpha   90.00
_cell.angle_beta   90.00
_cell.angle_gamma   90.00
#
_symmetry.space_group_name_H-M   'P 1'
#
loop_
_entity.id
_entity.type
_entity.pdbx_description
1 polymer ?
#
loop_
_entity_poly.entity_id
_entity_poly.type
_entity_poly.pdbx_seq_one_letter_code
_entity_poly.pdbx_strand_id
1 'polypeptide(L)' 'HPAKTLNIKGIFERIAIDLVFGLPLTEEGFLGVMVISEYLNKYPYLHPKYRGPFTVIGLTKNDNYIVEDALKNIPFHGSD' A
#
# COMPACT_ATOMS: atom_id res chain seq x y z
N HIS A 1 8.60 -21.50 10.23
CA HIS A 1 9.34 -21.76 8.98
C HIS A 1 10.04 -20.49 8.55
N PRO A 2 11.37 -20.46 8.40
CA PRO A 2 12.06 -19.30 7.84
C PRO A 2 11.66 -19.12 6.37
N ALA A 3 11.45 -17.87 5.95
CA ALA A 3 11.17 -17.56 4.55
C ALA A 3 12.37 -17.99 3.69
N LYS A 4 12.17 -18.93 2.77
CA LYS A 4 13.17 -19.27 1.75
C LYS A 4 13.03 -18.30 0.60
N THR A 5 14.02 -17.43 0.42
CA THR A 5 14.09 -16.54 -0.73
C THR A 5 14.72 -17.28 -1.91
N LEU A 6 14.10 -17.18 -3.08
CA LEU A 6 14.69 -17.64 -4.34
C LEU A 6 15.81 -16.68 -4.76
N ASN A 7 16.84 -17.18 -5.44
CA ASN A 7 17.85 -16.32 -6.03
C ASN A 7 17.21 -15.39 -7.06
N ILE A 8 17.52 -14.09 -6.94
CA ILE A 8 17.04 -13.03 -7.82
C ILE A 8 18.07 -12.87 -8.94
N LYS A 9 17.68 -13.15 -10.17
CA LYS A 9 18.50 -13.13 -11.38
C LYS A 9 18.11 -12.01 -12.35
N GLY A 10 16.88 -11.51 -12.27
CA GLY A 10 16.34 -10.52 -13.19
C GLY A 10 15.62 -9.36 -12.48
N ILE A 11 15.51 -8.24 -13.20
CA ILE A 11 14.67 -7.11 -12.74
C ILE A 11 13.21 -7.56 -12.64
N PHE A 12 12.49 -7.02 -11.67
CA PHE A 12 11.08 -7.35 -11.37
C PHE A 12 10.82 -8.76 -10.84
N GLU A 13 11.84 -9.61 -10.64
CA GLU A 13 11.67 -10.90 -9.96
C GLU A 13 11.40 -10.75 -8.45
N ARG A 14 11.81 -9.62 -7.87
CA ARG A 14 11.47 -9.23 -6.50
C ARG A 14 11.15 -7.75 -6.43
N ILE A 15 9.98 -7.46 -5.88
CA ILE A 15 9.57 -6.10 -5.53
C ILE A 15 9.29 -6.04 -4.02
N ALA A 16 9.61 -4.91 -3.40
CA ALA A 16 9.10 -4.54 -2.09
C ALA A 16 7.88 -3.65 -2.30
N ILE A 17 6.81 -3.93 -1.57
CA ILE A 17 5.61 -3.10 -1.54
C ILE A 17 5.42 -2.63 -0.11
N ASP A 18 5.26 -1.33 0.07
CA ASP A 18 4.95 -0.72 1.35
C ASP A 18 3.85 0.33 1.21
N LEU A 19 3.19 0.64 2.32
CA LEU A 19 2.09 1.58 2.38
C LEU A 19 2.45 2.72 3.34
N VAL A 20 2.47 3.94 2.83
CA VAL A 20 2.72 5.14 3.63
C VAL A 20 1.42 5.90 3.78
N PHE A 21 0.98 6.07 5.03
CA PHE A 21 -0.25 6.76 5.41
C PHE A 21 0.04 8.04 6.21
N GLY A 22 -0.98 8.87 6.42
CA GLY A 22 -0.87 10.10 7.22
C GLY A 22 -0.31 11.29 6.45
N LEU A 23 -0.33 11.21 5.11
CA LEU A 23 0.02 12.33 4.24
C LEU A 23 -1.14 13.33 4.18
N PRO A 24 -0.89 14.61 3.81
CA PRO A 24 -1.94 15.58 3.57
C PRO A 24 -2.99 15.04 2.60
N LEU A 25 -4.26 15.25 2.92
CA LEU A 25 -5.38 14.85 2.08
C LEU A 25 -5.32 15.63 0.75
N THR A 26 -5.30 14.92 -0.37
CA THR A 26 -5.37 15.54 -1.69
C THR A 26 -6.81 15.93 -2.05
N GLU A 27 -6.98 16.80 -3.04
CA GLU A 27 -8.31 17.17 -3.58
C GLU A 27 -9.10 15.95 -4.10
N GLU A 28 -8.39 14.93 -4.58
CA GLU A 28 -8.96 13.67 -5.03
C GLU A 28 -9.25 12.67 -3.89
N GLY A 29 -9.02 13.08 -2.64
CA GLY A 29 -9.33 12.32 -1.44
C GLY A 29 -8.24 11.34 -1.00
N PHE A 30 -7.03 11.39 -1.56
CA PHE A 30 -5.95 10.46 -1.19
C PHE A 30 -5.20 10.92 0.06
N LEU A 31 -4.90 10.00 0.98
CA LEU A 31 -4.21 10.25 2.25
C LEU A 31 -2.98 9.35 2.45
N GLY A 32 -2.67 8.52 1.44
CA GLY A 32 -1.53 7.63 1.46
C GLY A 32 -1.10 7.16 0.08
N VAL A 33 0.13 6.70 0.00
CA VAL A 33 0.77 6.20 -1.23
C VAL A 33 1.21 4.76 -1.04
N MET A 34 1.03 3.97 -2.10
CA MET A 34 1.70 2.68 -2.23
C MET A 34 3.09 2.93 -2.83
N VAL A 35 4.11 2.47 -2.14
CA VAL A 35 5.50 2.50 -2.59
C VAL A 35 5.85 1.11 -3.11
N ILE A 36 6.32 1.04 -4.34
CA ILE A 36 6.83 -0.20 -4.96
C ILE A 36 8.31 0.03 -5.29
N SER A 37 9.20 -0.80 -4.77
CA SER A 37 10.63 -0.74 -5.09
C SER A 37 11.09 -2.04 -5.73
N GLU A 38 11.71 -1.94 -6.90
CA GLU A 38 12.33 -3.09 -7.56
C GLU A 38 13.69 -3.39 -6.90
N TYR A 39 13.94 -4.66 -6.62
CA TYR A 39 15.02 -5.06 -5.73
C TYR A 39 16.43 -4.85 -6.32
N LEU A 40 16.63 -5.01 -7.62
CA LEU A 40 17.96 -4.90 -8.23
C LEU A 40 18.35 -3.46 -8.57
N ASN A 41 17.47 -2.71 -9.21
CA ASN A 41 17.74 -1.34 -9.65
C ASN A 41 17.37 -0.28 -8.59
N LYS A 42 16.68 -0.68 -7.51
CA LYS A 42 16.23 0.20 -6.41
C LYS A 42 15.32 1.34 -6.87
N TYR A 43 14.72 1.23 -8.04
CA TYR A 43 13.84 2.25 -8.61
C TYR A 43 12.50 2.27 -7.84
N PRO A 44 12.13 3.41 -7.22
CA PRO A 44 10.85 3.56 -6.56
C PRO A 44 9.76 3.97 -7.56
N TYR A 45 8.64 3.28 -7.51
CA TYR A 45 7.39 3.64 -8.15
C TYR A 45 6.36 3.99 -7.09
N LEU A 46 5.69 5.13 -7.24
CA LEU A 46 4.69 5.64 -6.32
C LEU A 46 3.33 5.62 -7.00
N HIS A 47 2.33 5.07 -6.31
CA HIS A 47 0.95 5.11 -6.76
C HIS A 47 0.04 5.63 -5.66
N PRO A 48 -0.74 6.69 -5.89
CA PRO A 48 -1.78 7.10 -4.95
C PRO A 48 -2.85 6.00 -4.93
N LYS A 49 -3.00 5.32 -3.79
CA LYS A 49 -3.83 4.10 -3.73
C LYS A 49 -4.91 4.13 -2.66
N TYR A 50 -4.88 5.10 -1.74
CA TYR A 50 -5.80 5.14 -0.61
C TYR A 50 -6.59 6.43 -0.61
N ARG A 51 -7.81 6.39 -1.17
CA ARG A 51 -8.82 7.41 -0.91
C ARG A 51 -9.37 7.18 0.50
N GLY A 52 -9.25 8.19 1.36
CA GLY A 52 -9.78 8.13 2.71
C GLY A 52 -11.31 8.20 2.74
N PRO A 53 -11.96 7.87 3.88
CA PRO A 53 -11.36 7.50 5.16
C PRO A 53 -11.15 5.98 5.35
N PHE A 54 -10.23 5.61 6.24
CA PHE A 54 -10.07 4.23 6.72
C PHE A 54 -10.11 4.20 8.25
N THR A 55 -10.51 3.06 8.82
CA THR A 55 -10.54 2.81 10.25
C THR A 55 -9.44 1.83 10.62
N VAL A 56 -8.62 2.17 11.61
CA VAL A 56 -7.69 1.20 12.21
C VAL A 56 -8.50 0.24 13.06
N ILE A 57 -8.49 -1.04 12.71
CA ILE A 57 -9.26 -2.09 13.38
C ILE A 57 -8.38 -3.01 14.23
N GLY A 58 -7.06 -2.86 14.17
CA GLY A 58 -6.16 -3.65 15.00
C GLY A 58 -4.69 -3.38 14.75
N LEU A 59 -3.88 -4.10 15.53
CA LEU A 59 -2.42 -4.13 15.43
C LEU A 59 -1.97 -5.57 15.27
N THR A 60 -0.98 -5.78 14.42
CA THR A 60 -0.28 -7.07 14.33
C THR A 60 0.72 -7.22 15.48
N LYS A 61 1.25 -8.43 15.69
CA LYS A 61 2.31 -8.70 16.68
C LYS A 61 3.64 -7.97 16.40
N ASN A 62 3.76 -7.34 15.23
CA ASN A 62 4.94 -6.60 14.78
C ASN A 62 4.63 -5.09 14.64
N ASP A 63 3.63 -4.58 15.36
CA ASP A 63 3.23 -3.16 15.41
C ASP A 63 2.76 -2.53 14.08
N ASN A 64 2.46 -3.35 13.07
CA ASN A 64 1.78 -2.87 11.86
C ASN A 64 0.26 -2.71 12.10
N TYR A 65 -0.32 -1.64 11.56
CA TYR A 65 -1.76 -1.38 11.61
C TYR A 65 -2.56 -2.27 10.66
N ILE A 66 -3.66 -2.83 11.15
CA ILE A 66 -4.71 -3.44 10.34
C ILE A 66 -5.76 -2.36 10.09
N VAL A 67 -6.02 -2.04 8.82
CA VAL A 67 -6.98 -1.00 8.42
C VAL A 67 -8.14 -1.60 7.64
N GLU A 68 -9.34 -1.09 7.86
CA GLU A 68 -10.52 -1.32 7.03
C GLU A 68 -10.92 -0.03 6.31
N ASP A 69 -11.30 -0.16 5.05
CA ASP A 69 -11.82 0.95 4.26
C ASP A 69 -13.17 1.40 4.83
N ALA A 70 -13.30 2.66 5.24
CA ALA A 70 -14.56 3.20 5.74
C ALA A 70 -15.59 3.38 4.61
N LEU A 71 -15.16 3.31 3.35
CA LEU A 71 -16.01 3.36 2.15
C LEU A 71 -16.45 1.98 1.66
N LYS A 72 -16.06 0.89 2.31
CA LYS A 72 -16.41 -0.49 1.89
C LYS A 72 -17.94 -0.73 1.76
N ASN A 73 -18.75 0.10 2.43
CA ASN A 73 -20.21 0.06 2.39
C ASN A 73 -20.84 1.21 1.58
N ILE A 74 -20.03 2.07 0.96
CA ILE A 74 -20.53 3.12 0.08
C ILE A 74 -20.42 2.60 -1.36
N PRO A 75 -21.54 2.34 -2.05
CA PRO A 75 -21.47 1.91 -3.44
C PRO A 75 -20.69 2.94 -4.25
N PHE A 76 -19.62 2.49 -4.90
CA PHE A 76 -18.87 3.31 -5.84
C PHE A 76 -19.75 3.53 -7.07
N HIS A 77 -20.48 4.64 -7.08
CA HIS A 77 -21.05 5.17 -8.32
C HIS A 77 -19.95 5.91 -9.05
N GLY A 78 -19.13 5.15 -9.79
CA GLY A 78 -18.31 5.74 -10.83
C GLY A 78 -19.23 6.49 -11.78
N SER A 79 -19.04 7.79 -11.92
CA SER A 79 -19.61 8.52 -13.05
C SER A 79 -18.87 8.05 -14.30
N ASP A 80 -19.63 7.53 -15.27
CA ASP A 80 -19.18 7.23 -16.63
C ASP A 80 -18.52 8.44 -17.30
#